data_AF-R2VLI4-F1
#
_entry.id   AF-R2VLI4-F1
#
_cell.length_a   1.000
_cell.length_b   1.000
_cell.length_c   1.000
_cell.angle_alpha   90.00
_cell.angle_beta   90.00
_cell.angle_gamma   90.00
#
_symmetry.space_group_name_H-M   'P 1'
#
loop_
_entity.id
_entity.type
_entity.pdbx_description
1 polymer ?
#
loop_
_entity_poly.entity_id
_entity_poly.type
_entity_poly.pdbx_seq_one_letter_code
_entity_poly.pdbx_strand_id
1 'polypeptide(L)'
;MNTAKKWLIFWGVLAALFVGIFGIVLSGNFPQFTIPFSVFASDDKAQKKEELPKLKTLALKDINDQTLVEEQTKKVDALNTAFEDASSFSSSQAMASTIEKIYGSAKDGKNIFDLYRKIYPMVSSEESGFVSVSLIGFGQRLIDDQPMMTQRQVWSFTDTNGTRHDYTVRLRFNDKELSELTAEDGSDMKSVITKDDTYLDKSADFETAWTEIVRKGTDTQLYRQMQKAGMNKDQIEFKALEKSISVNDPSGFFELFKDTRGDLTHAYLSGFYHTNTPTDGQSDYYFRVPTSEKKVSEFVVVYDRLQQKIVSINRKE
;
A
#
# COMPACT_ATOMS: atom_id res chain seq x y z
N MET A 1 -16.17 35.94 -31.21
CA MET A 1 -17.48 36.34 -31.80
C MET A 1 -18.01 37.53 -31.01
N ASN A 2 -18.15 38.70 -31.65
CA ASN A 2 -18.27 40.01 -31.00
C ASN A 2 -19.61 40.19 -30.24
N THR A 3 -19.57 40.85 -29.07
CA THR A 3 -20.65 40.93 -28.06
C THR A 3 -21.99 41.44 -28.61
N ALA A 4 -21.95 42.28 -29.65
CA ALA A 4 -23.13 42.80 -30.33
C ALA A 4 -24.01 41.71 -30.98
N LYS A 5 -23.42 40.62 -31.51
CA LYS A 5 -24.19 39.52 -32.11
C LYS A 5 -24.96 38.70 -31.07
N LYS A 6 -24.45 38.61 -29.82
CA LYS A 6 -25.14 37.89 -28.73
C LYS A 6 -26.37 38.65 -28.24
N TRP A 7 -26.28 39.98 -28.16
CA TRP A 7 -27.41 40.84 -27.80
C TRP A 7 -28.53 40.85 -28.84
N LEU A 8 -28.18 40.78 -30.13
CA LEU A 8 -29.16 40.68 -31.22
C LEU A 8 -29.93 39.35 -31.20
N ILE A 9 -29.25 38.24 -30.90
CA ILE A 9 -29.89 36.92 -30.75
C ILE A 9 -30.80 36.90 -29.51
N PHE A 10 -30.36 37.51 -28.40
CA PHE A 10 -31.16 37.61 -27.18
C PHE A 10 -32.47 38.38 -27.41
N TRP A 11 -32.42 39.56 -28.02
CA TRP A 11 -33.63 40.33 -28.33
C TRP A 11 -34.51 39.66 -29.39
N GLY A 12 -33.93 38.96 -30.37
CA GLY A 12 -34.69 38.21 -31.37
C GLY A 12 -35.51 37.07 -30.76
N VAL A 13 -34.91 36.32 -29.81
CA VAL A 13 -35.62 35.26 -29.07
C VAL A 13 -36.67 35.84 -28.13
N LEU A 14 -36.38 36.98 -27.47
CA LEU A 14 -37.33 37.64 -26.57
C LEU A 14 -38.56 38.17 -27.33
N ALA A 15 -38.37 38.74 -28.53
CA ALA A 15 -39.45 39.21 -29.37
C ALA A 15 -40.33 38.05 -29.89
N ALA A 16 -39.72 36.92 -30.27
CA ALA A 16 -40.45 35.72 -30.69
C ALA A 16 -41.29 35.12 -29.54
N LEU A 17 -40.77 35.12 -28.31
CA LEU A 17 -41.50 34.69 -27.12
C LEU A 17 -42.69 35.60 -26.81
N PHE A 18 -42.53 36.92 -26.92
CA PHE A 18 -43.62 37.88 -26.68
C PHE A 18 -44.76 37.75 -27.69
N VAL A 19 -44.45 37.55 -28.98
CA VAL A 19 -45.45 37.34 -30.04
C VAL A 19 -46.15 35.99 -29.88
N GLY A 20 -45.41 34.93 -29.49
CA GLY A 20 -45.97 33.61 -29.22
C GLY A 20 -46.95 33.60 -28.04
N ILE A 21 -46.66 34.33 -26.97
CA ILE A 21 -47.54 34.44 -25.80
C ILE A 21 -48.84 35.19 -26.15
N PHE A 22 -48.78 36.25 -26.96
CA PHE A 22 -49.98 36.99 -27.38
C PHE A 22 -50.92 36.15 -28.27
N GLY A 23 -50.37 35.27 -29.12
CA GLY A 23 -51.17 34.35 -29.94
C GLY A 23 -51.90 33.26 -29.12
N ILE A 24 -51.31 32.84 -28.00
CA ILE A 24 -51.89 31.82 -27.10
C ILE A 24 -53.00 32.44 -26.24
N VAL A 25 -52.83 33.68 -25.77
CA VAL A 25 -53.85 34.37 -24.94
C VAL A 25 -55.13 34.68 -25.72
N LEU A 26 -55.05 34.96 -27.03
CA LEU A 26 -56.23 35.23 -27.88
C LEU A 26 -56.99 33.97 -28.33
N SER A 27 -56.40 32.76 -28.23
CA SER A 27 -57.03 31.51 -28.69
C SER A 27 -57.73 30.70 -27.59
N GLY A 28 -57.73 31.20 -26.34
CA GLY A 28 -58.54 30.66 -25.24
C GLY A 28 -58.16 29.25 -24.76
N ASN A 29 -57.11 28.65 -25.32
CA ASN A 29 -56.65 27.32 -24.97
C ASN A 29 -55.32 27.46 -24.23
N PHE A 30 -55.36 27.38 -22.89
CA PHE A 30 -54.16 27.35 -22.05
C PHE A 30 -53.66 25.91 -21.95
N PRO A 31 -52.61 25.50 -22.69
CA PRO A 31 -51.84 24.33 -22.29
C PRO A 31 -51.20 24.63 -20.92
N GLN A 32 -51.33 23.70 -19.97
CA GLN A 32 -50.58 23.73 -18.72
C GLN A 32 -49.08 23.64 -19.06
N PHE A 33 -48.43 24.78 -19.20
CA PHE A 33 -46.98 24.86 -19.26
C PHE A 33 -46.42 24.71 -17.84
N THR A 34 -46.05 23.49 -17.48
CA THR A 34 -45.13 23.24 -16.37
C THR A 34 -43.76 23.74 -16.81
N ILE A 35 -43.39 24.96 -16.38
CA ILE A 35 -42.04 25.47 -16.52
C ILE A 35 -41.14 24.59 -15.62
N PRO A 36 -40.15 23.87 -16.17
CA PRO A 36 -39.21 23.13 -15.33
C PRO A 36 -38.31 24.15 -14.64
N PHE A 37 -38.58 24.44 -13.37
CA PHE A 37 -37.74 25.31 -12.54
C PHE A 37 -36.31 24.73 -12.30
N SER A 38 -35.94 23.61 -12.92
CA SER A 38 -34.58 23.08 -12.90
C SER A 38 -33.56 23.94 -13.67
N VAL A 39 -34.01 24.89 -14.50
CA VAL A 39 -33.11 25.80 -15.25
C VAL A 39 -32.90 27.15 -14.53
N PHE A 40 -33.67 27.43 -13.48
CA PHE A 40 -33.51 28.62 -12.63
C PHE A 40 -33.07 28.29 -11.19
N ALA A 41 -32.84 27.01 -10.89
CA ALA A 41 -32.04 26.65 -9.73
C ALA A 41 -30.66 27.29 -9.93
N SER A 42 -30.27 28.08 -8.94
CA SER A 42 -29.05 28.87 -8.88
C SER A 42 -27.84 28.17 -9.51
N ASP A 43 -26.95 28.99 -10.10
CA ASP A 43 -25.53 28.70 -10.28
C ASP A 43 -24.85 28.47 -8.90
N ASP A 44 -25.35 27.53 -8.10
CA ASP A 44 -24.46 26.76 -7.26
C ASP A 44 -23.57 26.03 -8.26
N LYS A 45 -22.41 26.61 -8.52
CA LYS A 45 -21.28 25.92 -9.11
C LYS A 45 -21.17 24.61 -8.34
N ALA A 46 -21.75 23.54 -8.87
CA ALA A 46 -21.58 22.21 -8.34
C ALA A 46 -20.07 22.03 -8.33
N GLN A 47 -19.45 22.18 -7.15
CA GLN A 47 -18.03 21.96 -7.00
C GLN A 47 -17.82 20.58 -7.58
N LYS A 48 -17.10 20.54 -8.71
CA LYS A 48 -16.83 19.30 -9.43
C LYS A 48 -16.31 18.34 -8.38
N LYS A 49 -17.08 17.29 -8.09
CA LYS A 49 -16.78 16.36 -7.01
C LYS A 49 -15.35 15.90 -7.26
N GLU A 50 -14.43 16.28 -6.39
CA GLU A 50 -13.02 15.97 -6.57
C GLU A 50 -12.92 14.43 -6.57
N GLU A 51 -12.68 13.83 -7.74
CA GLU A 51 -12.54 12.39 -7.84
C GLU A 51 -11.15 12.02 -7.36
N LEU A 52 -11.08 11.03 -6.47
CA LEU A 52 -9.80 10.55 -5.98
C LEU A 52 -9.06 9.83 -7.12
N PRO A 53 -7.76 10.10 -7.33
CA PRO A 53 -6.99 9.41 -8.35
C PRO A 53 -6.90 7.91 -8.04
N LYS A 54 -7.03 7.07 -9.07
CA LYS A 54 -6.79 5.62 -8.91
C LYS A 54 -5.28 5.36 -8.80
N LEU A 55 -4.87 4.64 -7.76
CA LEU A 55 -3.48 4.23 -7.58
C LEU A 55 -3.25 2.83 -8.16
N LYS A 56 -1.99 2.51 -8.46
CA LYS A 56 -1.59 1.15 -8.84
C LYS A 56 -1.73 0.22 -7.65
N THR A 57 -2.37 -0.94 -7.85
CA THR A 57 -2.55 -1.97 -6.83
C THR A 57 -1.67 -3.17 -7.08
N LEU A 58 -1.24 -3.79 -5.99
CA LEU A 58 -0.69 -5.12 -5.98
C LEU A 58 -1.85 -6.13 -6.01
N ALA A 59 -1.85 -7.04 -6.99
CA ALA A 59 -2.86 -8.09 -7.08
C ALA A 59 -2.39 -9.33 -6.30
N LEU A 60 -2.92 -9.56 -5.09
CA LEU A 60 -2.55 -10.72 -4.27
C LEU A 60 -2.82 -12.05 -4.94
N LYS A 61 -3.91 -12.15 -5.71
CA LYS A 61 -4.22 -13.35 -6.53
C LYS A 61 -3.12 -13.74 -7.53
N ASP A 62 -2.29 -12.78 -7.95
CA ASP A 62 -1.21 -12.99 -8.92
C ASP A 62 0.13 -13.24 -8.19
N ILE A 63 0.12 -13.21 -6.85
CA ILE A 63 1.28 -13.46 -5.98
C ILE A 63 1.16 -14.86 -5.38
N ASN A 64 2.17 -15.69 -5.64
CA ASN A 64 2.31 -16.98 -5.00
C ASN A 64 3.43 -16.89 -3.96
N ASP A 65 3.04 -16.81 -2.68
CA ASP A 65 3.96 -16.63 -1.56
C ASP A 65 4.98 -17.78 -1.47
N GLN A 66 4.54 -19.02 -1.73
CA GLN A 66 5.43 -20.18 -1.74
C GLN A 66 6.50 -20.07 -2.83
N THR A 67 6.12 -19.64 -4.03
CA THR A 67 7.08 -19.42 -5.13
C THR A 67 8.07 -18.32 -4.78
N LEU A 68 7.60 -17.22 -4.17
CA LEU A 68 8.48 -16.13 -3.72
C LEU A 68 9.47 -16.61 -2.64
N VAL A 69 9.00 -17.41 -1.68
CA VAL A 69 9.83 -18.01 -0.62
C VAL A 69 10.85 -18.96 -1.21
N GLU A 70 10.46 -19.81 -2.15
CA GLU A 70 11.38 -20.71 -2.85
C GLU A 70 12.46 -19.93 -3.61
N GLU A 71 12.09 -18.86 -4.32
CA GLU A 71 13.04 -17.99 -4.99
C GLU A 71 14.00 -17.31 -4.01
N GLN A 72 13.51 -16.83 -2.86
CA GLN A 72 14.37 -16.20 -1.85
C GLN A 72 15.27 -17.21 -1.15
N THR A 73 14.76 -18.39 -0.84
CA THR A 73 15.53 -19.48 -0.24
C THR A 73 16.68 -19.88 -1.16
N LYS A 74 16.42 -20.04 -2.46
CA LYS A 74 17.48 -20.33 -3.46
C LYS A 74 18.57 -19.25 -3.51
N LYS A 75 18.21 -17.97 -3.37
CA LYS A 75 19.20 -16.88 -3.32
C LYS A 75 20.02 -16.90 -2.03
N VAL A 76 19.39 -17.22 -0.90
CA VAL A 76 20.09 -17.38 0.39
C VAL A 76 21.03 -18.59 0.36
N ASP A 77 20.60 -19.71 -0.23
CA ASP A 77 21.47 -20.88 -0.42
C ASP A 77 22.68 -20.51 -1.30
N ALA A 78 22.46 -19.75 -2.38
CA ALA A 78 23.54 -19.27 -3.23
C ALA A 78 24.49 -18.30 -2.49
N LEU A 79 23.98 -17.44 -1.59
CA LEU A 79 24.81 -16.60 -0.73
C LEU A 79 25.67 -17.46 0.20
N ASN A 80 25.08 -18.47 0.84
CA ASN A 80 25.79 -19.38 1.72
C ASN A 80 26.95 -20.06 0.99
N THR A 81 26.70 -20.64 -0.19
CA THR A 81 27.75 -21.26 -1.01
C THR A 81 28.83 -20.25 -1.44
N ALA A 82 28.45 -19.03 -1.82
CA ALA A 82 29.43 -18.04 -2.27
C ALA A 82 30.28 -17.46 -1.12
N PHE A 83 29.75 -17.47 0.10
CA PHE A 83 30.43 -17.01 1.30
C PHE A 83 31.23 -18.11 2.02
N GLU A 84 31.17 -19.36 1.57
CA GLU A 84 32.16 -20.39 1.97
C GLU A 84 33.58 -20.01 1.56
N ASP A 85 33.74 -19.26 0.45
CA ASP A 85 35.04 -18.75 0.02
C ASP A 85 35.42 -17.48 0.81
N ALA A 86 36.46 -17.59 1.64
CA ALA A 86 37.00 -16.48 2.41
C ALA A 86 37.42 -15.27 1.53
N SER A 87 37.72 -15.49 0.24
CA SER A 87 38.02 -14.42 -0.70
C SER A 87 36.85 -13.44 -0.89
N SER A 88 35.62 -13.89 -0.66
CA SER A 88 34.40 -13.06 -0.69
C SER A 88 34.39 -11.96 0.37
N PHE A 89 35.19 -12.09 1.44
CA PHE A 89 35.29 -11.11 2.54
C PHE A 89 36.58 -10.28 2.52
N SER A 90 37.46 -10.50 1.53
CA SER A 90 38.73 -9.80 1.38
C SER A 90 38.60 -8.27 1.29
N SER A 91 37.45 -7.78 0.81
CA SER A 91 37.13 -6.35 0.74
C SER A 91 35.62 -6.13 0.59
N SER A 92 35.15 -4.91 0.84
CA SER A 92 33.77 -4.52 0.55
C SER A 92 33.40 -4.71 -0.93
N GLN A 93 34.36 -4.58 -1.84
CA GLN A 93 34.19 -4.75 -3.28
C GLN A 93 34.02 -6.22 -3.65
N ALA A 94 34.82 -7.12 -3.06
CA ALA A 94 34.67 -8.56 -3.26
C ALA A 94 33.29 -9.03 -2.80
N MET A 95 32.85 -8.61 -1.61
CA MET A 95 31.52 -8.91 -1.10
C MET A 95 30.42 -8.35 -2.01
N ALA A 96 30.60 -7.11 -2.50
CA ALA A 96 29.66 -6.49 -3.43
C ALA A 96 29.52 -7.29 -4.72
N SER A 97 30.63 -7.71 -5.33
CA SER A 97 30.62 -8.53 -6.54
C SER A 97 29.99 -9.90 -6.34
N THR A 98 30.20 -10.52 -5.17
CA THR A 98 29.53 -11.79 -4.82
C THR A 98 28.02 -11.62 -4.73
N ILE A 99 27.53 -10.56 -4.08
CA ILE A 99 26.09 -10.26 -4.00
C ILE A 99 25.50 -9.94 -5.38
N GLU A 100 26.22 -9.22 -6.25
CA GLU A 100 25.77 -8.92 -7.63
C GLU A 100 25.56 -10.15 -8.49
N LYS A 101 26.41 -11.17 -8.34
CA LYS A 101 26.27 -12.42 -9.08
C LYS A 101 24.96 -13.15 -8.74
N ILE A 102 24.46 -12.98 -7.52
CA ILE A 102 23.28 -13.68 -7.00
C ILE A 102 22.00 -12.85 -7.21
N TYR A 103 22.08 -11.54 -6.97
CA TYR A 103 20.92 -10.64 -6.98
C TYR A 103 20.81 -9.76 -8.22
N GLY A 104 21.81 -9.79 -9.11
CA GLY A 104 21.88 -8.98 -10.33
C GLY A 104 22.76 -7.74 -10.17
N SER A 105 23.20 -7.20 -11.31
CA SER A 105 24.02 -5.98 -11.37
C SER A 105 23.23 -4.77 -10.84
N ALA A 106 23.92 -3.85 -10.18
CA ALA A 106 23.31 -2.64 -9.64
C ALA A 106 23.67 -1.39 -10.43
N LYS A 107 22.69 -0.49 -10.52
CA LYS A 107 22.80 0.73 -11.31
C LYS A 107 23.48 1.87 -10.56
N ASP A 108 23.16 2.06 -9.27
CA ASP A 108 23.67 3.18 -8.46
C ASP A 108 23.82 2.80 -6.97
N GLY A 109 24.83 3.36 -6.29
CA GLY A 109 24.81 3.59 -4.84
C GLY A 109 24.63 2.37 -3.92
N LYS A 110 25.51 1.38 -4.04
CA LYS A 110 25.57 0.29 -3.06
C LYS A 110 26.18 0.77 -1.75
N ASN A 111 25.37 0.93 -0.71
CA ASN A 111 25.91 1.06 0.65
C ASN A 111 26.30 -0.32 1.23
N ILE A 112 26.98 -1.13 0.41
CA ILE A 112 27.52 -2.44 0.80
C ILE A 112 28.69 -2.26 1.77
N PHE A 113 29.32 -1.08 1.76
CA PHE A 113 30.33 -0.73 2.75
C PHE A 113 29.79 -0.78 4.18
N ASP A 114 28.57 -0.31 4.43
CA ASP A 114 27.95 -0.37 5.76
C ASP A 114 27.67 -1.81 6.21
N LEU A 115 27.12 -2.64 5.31
CA LEU A 115 26.94 -4.07 5.59
C LEU A 115 28.30 -4.75 5.86
N TYR A 116 29.30 -4.50 5.02
CA TYR A 116 30.65 -5.03 5.17
C TYR A 116 31.24 -4.64 6.52
N ARG A 117 31.15 -3.37 6.92
CA ARG A 117 31.66 -2.89 8.22
C ARG A 117 30.98 -3.57 9.40
N LYS A 118 29.68 -3.87 9.30
CA LYS A 118 28.91 -4.57 10.35
C LYS A 118 29.34 -6.03 10.49
N ILE A 119 29.61 -6.72 9.37
CA ILE A 119 30.00 -8.13 9.39
C ILE A 119 31.51 -8.35 9.54
N TYR A 120 32.36 -7.39 9.19
CA TYR A 120 33.82 -7.53 9.15
C TYR A 120 34.43 -8.06 10.46
N PRO A 121 34.00 -7.63 11.66
CA PRO A 121 34.50 -8.20 12.91
C PRO A 121 34.28 -9.71 13.04
N MET A 122 33.26 -10.26 12.37
CA MET A 122 32.91 -11.69 12.41
C MET A 122 33.71 -12.53 11.43
N VAL A 123 34.20 -11.93 10.33
CA VAL A 123 34.93 -12.62 9.25
C VAL A 123 36.43 -12.36 9.24
N SER A 124 36.93 -11.42 10.05
CA SER A 124 38.34 -11.03 10.10
C SER A 124 39.16 -11.72 11.21
N SER A 125 38.51 -12.53 12.06
CA SER A 125 39.16 -13.28 13.11
C SER A 125 39.61 -14.66 12.57
N GLU A 126 40.86 -15.06 12.85
CA GLU A 126 41.41 -16.37 12.43
C GLU A 126 40.63 -17.57 13.01
N GLU A 127 39.84 -17.36 14.07
CA GLU A 127 38.97 -18.35 14.72
C GLU A 127 37.47 -18.19 14.38
N SER A 128 37.10 -17.13 13.64
CA SER A 128 35.71 -16.77 13.34
C SER A 128 35.44 -16.87 11.84
N GLY A 129 35.07 -18.07 11.42
CA GLY A 129 34.55 -18.34 10.09
C GLY A 129 33.12 -17.82 9.90
N PHE A 130 32.78 -17.48 8.66
CA PHE A 130 31.41 -17.27 8.21
C PHE A 130 30.59 -18.55 8.42
N VAL A 131 29.44 -18.49 9.09
CA VAL A 131 28.63 -19.69 9.39
C VAL A 131 27.44 -19.85 8.45
N SER A 132 26.56 -18.85 8.35
CA SER A 132 25.41 -18.89 7.44
C SER A 132 24.67 -17.55 7.41
N VAL A 133 23.98 -17.30 6.29
CA VAL A 133 22.89 -16.35 6.12
C VAL A 133 21.58 -17.13 6.16
N SER A 134 20.65 -16.67 6.98
CA SER A 134 19.28 -17.21 7.04
C SER A 134 18.27 -16.12 6.73
N LEU A 135 17.17 -16.46 6.04
CA LEU A 135 16.05 -15.57 5.80
C LEU A 135 15.11 -15.58 6.99
N ILE A 136 14.81 -14.43 7.59
CA ILE A 136 13.94 -14.35 8.78
C ILE A 136 12.64 -13.56 8.51
N GLY A 137 12.60 -12.83 7.40
CA GLY A 137 11.42 -12.10 6.95
C GLY A 137 11.56 -11.77 5.48
N PHE A 138 10.43 -11.75 4.76
CA PHE A 138 10.39 -11.30 3.37
C PHE A 138 9.13 -10.48 3.14
N GLY A 139 9.22 -9.51 2.24
CA GLY A 139 8.07 -8.73 1.83
C GLY A 139 8.29 -8.11 0.48
N GLN A 140 7.21 -7.60 -0.09
CA GLN A 140 7.19 -6.92 -1.36
C GLN A 140 6.39 -5.64 -1.19
N ARG A 141 6.95 -4.51 -1.62
CA ARG A 141 6.26 -3.23 -1.59
C ARG A 141 6.50 -2.45 -2.88
N LEU A 142 5.42 -1.99 -3.49
CA LEU A 142 5.38 -1.00 -4.56
C LEU A 142 5.88 0.33 -4.02
N ILE A 143 6.86 0.93 -4.70
CA ILE A 143 7.28 2.30 -4.44
C ILE A 143 6.62 3.18 -5.49
N ASP A 144 5.90 4.20 -5.03
CA ASP A 144 5.31 5.30 -5.80
C ASP A 144 5.17 5.06 -7.30
N ASP A 145 4.03 4.46 -7.68
CA ASP A 145 3.54 4.25 -9.05
C ASP A 145 4.49 3.49 -10.00
N GLN A 146 5.62 2.99 -9.49
CA GLN A 146 6.53 2.11 -10.21
C GLN A 146 6.39 0.66 -9.72
N PRO A 147 6.59 -0.35 -10.58
CA PRO A 147 6.71 -1.75 -10.18
C PRO A 147 8.06 -2.02 -9.47
N MET A 148 8.51 -1.12 -8.60
CA MET A 148 9.73 -1.36 -7.83
C MET A 148 9.41 -2.34 -6.69
N MET A 149 10.29 -3.30 -6.51
CA MET A 149 10.16 -4.37 -5.52
C MET A 149 11.15 -4.09 -4.40
N THR A 150 10.68 -3.65 -3.23
CA THR A 150 11.56 -3.70 -2.05
C THR A 150 11.39 -5.06 -1.38
N GLN A 151 12.44 -5.87 -1.40
CA GLN A 151 12.57 -7.06 -0.58
C GLN A 151 13.29 -6.68 0.71
N ARG A 152 12.52 -6.58 1.80
CA ARG A 152 13.13 -6.54 3.13
C ARG A 152 13.47 -7.97 3.51
N GLN A 153 14.76 -8.29 3.54
CA GLN A 153 15.28 -9.54 4.07
C GLN A 153 15.87 -9.26 5.45
N VAL A 154 15.71 -10.18 6.39
CA VAL A 154 16.47 -10.12 7.64
C VAL A 154 17.45 -11.27 7.58
N TRP A 155 18.74 -10.93 7.56
CA TRP A 155 19.85 -11.87 7.47
C TRP A 155 20.43 -12.09 8.86
N SER A 156 20.32 -13.33 9.34
CA SER A 156 21.07 -13.79 10.51
C SER A 156 22.47 -14.14 10.09
N PHE A 157 23.49 -13.59 10.75
CA PHE A 157 24.85 -14.08 10.69
C PHE A 157 25.16 -14.75 12.01
N THR A 158 25.52 -16.03 11.96
CA THR A 158 25.97 -16.76 13.16
C THR A 158 27.49 -16.73 13.19
N ASP A 159 28.10 -16.46 14.35
CA ASP A 159 29.54 -16.58 14.54
C ASP A 159 29.93 -18.02 14.90
N THR A 160 31.24 -18.32 14.95
CA THR A 160 31.74 -19.65 15.32
C THR A 160 31.45 -20.06 16.77
N ASN A 161 31.06 -19.10 17.61
CA ASN A 161 30.64 -19.35 18.99
C ASN A 161 29.13 -19.65 19.10
N GLY A 162 28.39 -19.61 17.99
CA GLY A 162 26.94 -19.78 17.95
C GLY A 162 26.15 -18.51 18.29
N THR A 163 26.81 -17.35 18.40
CA THR A 163 26.17 -16.05 18.62
C THR A 163 25.51 -15.58 17.32
N ARG A 164 24.24 -15.20 17.41
CA ARG A 164 23.44 -14.72 16.28
C ARG A 164 23.43 -13.19 16.23
N HIS A 165 23.72 -12.65 15.05
CA HIS A 165 23.66 -11.23 14.73
C HIS A 165 22.68 -10.99 13.59
N ASP A 166 21.57 -10.33 13.90
CA ASP A 166 20.53 -10.05 12.92
C ASP A 166 20.70 -8.68 12.29
N TYR A 167 20.68 -8.64 10.97
CA TYR A 167 20.67 -7.39 10.20
C TYR A 167 19.43 -7.33 9.31
N THR A 168 18.72 -6.21 9.36
CA THR A 168 17.69 -5.91 8.37
C THR A 168 18.37 -5.43 7.09
N VAL A 169 18.36 -6.27 6.06
CA VAL A 169 18.87 -5.95 4.73
C VAL A 169 17.72 -5.56 3.82
N ARG A 170 17.70 -4.31 3.38
CA ARG A 170 16.70 -3.84 2.41
C ARG A 170 17.32 -3.93 1.02
N LEU A 171 16.75 -4.79 0.18
CA LEU A 171 17.12 -4.94 -1.22
C LEU A 171 16.02 -4.31 -2.08
N ARG A 172 16.37 -3.33 -2.90
CA ARG A 172 15.42 -2.71 -3.83
C ARG A 172 15.71 -3.18 -5.23
N PHE A 173 14.71 -3.72 -5.93
CA PHE A 173 14.84 -4.14 -7.33
C PHE A 173 14.02 -3.25 -8.27
N ASN A 174 14.57 -3.00 -9.45
CA ASN A 174 13.88 -2.44 -10.59
C ASN A 174 13.84 -3.50 -11.70
N ASP A 175 12.66 -4.05 -12.01
CA ASP A 175 12.45 -5.00 -13.12
C ASP A 175 13.51 -6.11 -13.25
N LYS A 176 14.00 -6.63 -12.10
CA LYS A 176 15.02 -7.68 -11.86
C LYS A 176 16.46 -7.23 -11.54
N GLU A 177 16.77 -5.94 -11.65
CA GLU A 177 18.10 -5.41 -11.30
C GLU A 177 18.12 -4.89 -9.85
N LEU A 178 19.15 -5.22 -9.09
CA LEU A 178 19.33 -4.72 -7.72
C LEU A 178 19.67 -3.21 -7.76
N SER A 179 18.73 -2.35 -7.46
CA SER A 179 18.93 -0.89 -7.45
C SER A 179 19.51 -0.33 -6.15
N GLU A 180 19.31 -0.98 -5.00
CA GLU A 180 19.77 -0.48 -3.70
C GLU A 180 19.96 -1.64 -2.72
N LEU A 181 21.01 -1.56 -1.90
CA LEU A 181 21.24 -2.44 -0.74
C LEU A 181 21.64 -1.59 0.45
N THR A 182 20.82 -1.64 1.51
CA THR A 182 21.11 -1.03 2.81
C THR A 182 20.98 -2.05 3.92
N ALA A 183 21.76 -1.89 4.99
CA ALA A 183 21.76 -2.78 6.14
C ALA A 183 21.65 -1.97 7.44
N GLU A 184 20.67 -2.31 8.25
CA GLU A 184 20.41 -1.73 9.57
C GLU A 184 20.48 -2.84 10.62
N ASP A 185 20.75 -2.49 11.88
CA ASP A 185 20.69 -3.46 12.98
C ASP A 185 19.27 -4.04 13.06
N GLY A 186 19.18 -5.37 13.15
CA GLY A 186 17.90 -6.07 13.27
C GLY A 186 17.24 -5.79 14.62
N SER A 187 15.91 -5.75 14.62
CA SER A 187 15.09 -5.70 15.83
C SER A 187 14.31 -7.02 15.99
N ASP A 188 14.30 -7.52 17.22
CA ASP A 188 13.61 -8.70 17.75
C ASP A 188 13.90 -10.07 17.11
N MET A 189 14.04 -11.08 17.98
CA MET A 189 14.30 -12.48 17.63
C MET A 189 13.12 -13.09 16.86
N LYS A 190 13.19 -13.06 15.53
CA LYS A 190 12.26 -13.75 14.63
C LYS A 190 12.86 -15.12 14.22
N SER A 191 12.02 -16.14 14.03
CA SER A 191 12.47 -17.46 13.57
C SER A 191 12.80 -17.45 12.07
N VAL A 192 13.65 -18.39 11.66
CA VAL A 192 14.04 -18.56 10.25
C VAL A 192 12.82 -18.97 9.43
N ILE A 193 12.64 -18.35 8.27
CA ILE A 193 11.69 -18.76 7.24
C ILE A 193 12.32 -19.89 6.42
N THR A 194 11.60 -20.99 6.29
CA THR A 194 11.97 -22.13 5.46
C THR A 194 10.89 -22.40 4.43
N LYS A 195 11.23 -23.13 3.37
CA LYS A 195 10.27 -23.59 2.35
C LYS A 195 9.16 -24.48 2.91
N ASP A 196 9.37 -25.07 4.08
CA ASP A 196 8.42 -25.98 4.74
C ASP A 196 7.41 -25.20 5.62
N ASP A 197 7.54 -23.87 5.72
CA ASP A 197 6.60 -23.00 6.42
C ASP A 197 5.27 -22.89 5.65
N THR A 198 4.39 -23.88 5.88
CA THR A 198 3.03 -23.97 5.32
C THR A 198 2.13 -22.76 5.62
N TYR A 199 2.53 -21.88 6.55
CA TYR A 199 1.77 -20.67 6.91
C TYR A 199 1.98 -19.49 5.95
N LEU A 200 2.86 -19.60 4.96
CA LEU A 200 3.13 -18.50 4.03
C LEU A 200 2.07 -18.40 2.92
N ASP A 201 1.38 -19.49 2.57
CA ASP A 201 0.33 -19.51 1.54
C ASP A 201 -1.06 -19.08 2.06
N LYS A 202 -1.18 -17.87 2.62
CA LYS A 202 -2.45 -17.36 3.16
C LYS A 202 -2.89 -16.00 2.62
N SER A 203 -2.30 -15.54 1.53
CA SER A 203 -2.71 -14.27 0.89
C SER A 203 -4.18 -14.28 0.45
N ALA A 204 -4.72 -15.43 0.03
CA ALA A 204 -6.15 -15.58 -0.29
C ALA A 204 -7.07 -15.44 0.94
N ASP A 205 -6.64 -15.96 2.09
CA ASP A 205 -7.39 -15.83 3.36
C ASP A 205 -7.43 -14.37 3.81
N PHE A 206 -6.31 -13.64 3.67
CA PHE A 206 -6.28 -12.20 3.92
C PHE A 206 -7.22 -11.44 2.96
N GLU A 207 -7.17 -11.72 1.66
CA GLU A 207 -8.02 -11.06 0.67
C GLU A 207 -9.52 -11.24 0.99
N THR A 208 -9.89 -12.43 1.45
CA THR A 208 -11.25 -12.72 1.92
C THR A 208 -11.61 -11.90 3.16
N ALA A 209 -10.73 -11.87 4.18
CA ALA A 209 -10.95 -11.08 5.40
C ALA A 209 -11.05 -9.57 5.11
N TRP A 210 -10.19 -9.06 4.22
CA TRP A 210 -10.18 -7.67 3.80
C TRP A 210 -11.44 -7.31 3.02
N THR A 211 -11.90 -8.17 2.11
CA THR A 211 -13.14 -7.98 1.35
C THR A 211 -14.36 -7.86 2.27
N GLU A 212 -14.41 -8.64 3.36
CA GLU A 212 -15.47 -8.51 4.36
C GLU A 212 -15.40 -7.18 5.13
N ILE A 213 -14.20 -6.68 5.45
CA ILE A 213 -14.04 -5.33 6.02
C ILE A 213 -14.52 -4.26 5.04
N VAL A 214 -14.13 -4.35 3.77
CA VAL A 214 -14.57 -3.39 2.74
C VAL A 214 -16.09 -3.40 2.61
N ARG A 215 -16.72 -4.58 2.60
CA ARG A 215 -18.17 -4.75 2.48
C ARG A 215 -18.94 -4.16 3.66
N LYS A 216 -18.44 -4.35 4.89
CA LYS A 216 -19.13 -3.87 6.12
C LYS A 216 -18.76 -2.45 6.50
N GLY A 217 -17.53 -2.03 6.26
CA GLY A 217 -16.97 -0.74 6.66
C GLY A 217 -17.15 0.38 5.65
N THR A 218 -17.64 0.09 4.44
CA THR A 218 -17.95 1.11 3.43
C THR A 218 -19.33 1.70 3.68
N ASP A 219 -19.36 2.99 3.99
CA ASP A 219 -20.59 3.78 4.09
C ASP A 219 -20.36 5.23 3.66
N THR A 220 -20.57 5.50 2.36
CA THR A 220 -20.43 6.85 1.81
C THR A 220 -21.54 7.81 2.23
N GLN A 221 -22.69 7.30 2.70
CA GLN A 221 -23.78 8.15 3.19
C GLN A 221 -23.44 8.66 4.59
N LEU A 222 -23.01 7.76 5.47
CA LEU A 222 -22.51 8.10 6.79
C LEU A 222 -21.37 9.11 6.68
N TYR A 223 -20.37 8.89 5.81
CA TYR A 223 -19.29 9.84 5.61
C TYR A 223 -19.80 11.26 5.30
N ARG A 224 -20.79 11.42 4.41
CA ARG A 224 -21.36 12.74 4.07
C ARG A 224 -22.12 13.37 5.24
N GLN A 225 -22.78 12.56 6.08
CA GLN A 225 -23.46 13.03 7.29
C GLN A 225 -22.44 13.52 8.32
N MET A 226 -21.41 12.71 8.58
CA MET A 226 -20.31 13.05 9.49
C MET A 226 -19.55 14.28 9.02
N GLN A 227 -19.33 14.44 7.70
CA GLN A 227 -18.66 15.60 7.11
C GLN A 227 -19.38 16.91 7.44
N LYS A 228 -20.73 16.91 7.42
CA LYS A 228 -21.54 18.06 7.81
C LYS A 228 -21.50 18.32 9.32
N ALA A 229 -21.34 17.26 10.11
CA ALA A 229 -21.29 17.29 11.57
C ALA A 229 -19.87 17.47 12.16
N GLY A 230 -18.87 17.79 11.33
CA GLY A 230 -17.51 18.09 11.77
C GLY A 230 -16.55 16.91 11.89
N MET A 231 -16.87 15.73 11.32
CA MET A 231 -16.04 14.51 11.32
C MET A 231 -15.46 14.14 12.69
N ASN A 232 -16.28 13.50 13.53
CA ASN A 232 -15.84 13.06 14.86
C ASN A 232 -15.97 11.53 15.01
N LYS A 233 -14.89 10.88 15.47
CA LYS A 233 -14.81 9.44 15.73
C LYS A 233 -15.77 8.96 16.83
N ASP A 234 -16.23 9.85 17.70
CA ASP A 234 -17.10 9.51 18.83
C ASP A 234 -18.60 9.59 18.47
N GLN A 235 -18.95 9.86 17.21
CA GLN A 235 -20.35 9.82 16.73
C GLN A 235 -20.93 8.42 16.82
N ILE A 236 -22.19 8.32 17.26
CA ILE A 236 -22.86 7.04 17.56
C ILE A 236 -22.91 6.14 16.32
N GLU A 237 -23.23 6.72 15.18
CA GLU A 237 -23.36 6.05 13.89
C GLU A 237 -22.01 5.48 13.42
N PHE A 238 -20.93 6.24 13.63
CA PHE A 238 -19.57 5.76 13.34
C PHE A 238 -19.15 4.64 14.29
N LYS A 239 -19.43 4.77 15.59
CA LYS A 239 -19.14 3.71 16.57
C LYS A 239 -19.92 2.43 16.30
N ALA A 240 -21.12 2.52 15.71
CA ALA A 240 -21.86 1.35 15.24
C ALA A 240 -21.17 0.69 14.04
N LEU A 241 -20.70 1.49 13.07
CA LEU A 241 -19.91 0.99 11.93
C LEU A 241 -18.60 0.33 12.39
N GLU A 242 -17.84 0.99 13.28
CA GLU A 242 -16.59 0.51 13.87
C GLU A 242 -16.75 -0.84 14.60
N LYS A 243 -17.89 -1.06 15.25
CA LYS A 243 -18.21 -2.35 15.90
C LYS A 243 -18.63 -3.45 14.93
N SER A 244 -19.02 -3.10 13.71
CA SER A 244 -19.50 -4.06 12.72
C SER A 244 -18.38 -4.75 11.94
N ILE A 245 -17.19 -4.15 11.91
CA ILE A 245 -16.00 -4.71 11.27
C ILE A 245 -15.32 -5.73 12.18
N SER A 246 -14.76 -6.79 11.57
CA SER A 246 -14.10 -7.87 12.30
C SER A 246 -12.61 -7.56 12.50
N VAL A 247 -12.30 -6.59 13.37
CA VAL A 247 -10.92 -6.18 13.72
C VAL A 247 -10.76 -6.11 15.24
N ASN A 248 -9.64 -6.60 15.77
CA ASN A 248 -9.40 -6.59 17.23
C ASN A 248 -9.11 -5.17 17.74
N ASP A 249 -8.24 -4.43 17.06
CA ASP A 249 -7.96 -3.01 17.31
C ASP A 249 -8.36 -2.13 16.10
N PRO A 250 -9.54 -1.49 16.14
CA PRO A 250 -10.01 -0.62 15.07
C PRO A 250 -9.50 0.83 15.20
N SER A 251 -8.49 1.12 16.04
CA SER A 251 -8.04 2.49 16.32
C SER A 251 -7.75 3.35 15.09
N GLY A 252 -7.13 2.79 14.04
CA GLY A 252 -6.88 3.49 12.77
C GLY A 252 -8.03 3.43 11.75
N PHE A 253 -9.14 2.73 12.05
CA PHE A 253 -10.28 2.60 11.14
C PHE A 253 -10.95 3.95 10.83
N PHE A 254 -11.03 4.85 11.82
CA PHE A 254 -11.61 6.18 11.60
C PHE A 254 -10.83 6.99 10.56
N GLU A 255 -9.49 7.01 10.66
CA GLU A 255 -8.68 7.72 9.67
C GLU A 255 -8.75 7.05 8.30
N LEU A 256 -8.82 5.71 8.24
CA LEU A 256 -9.03 4.98 6.99
C LEU A 256 -10.38 5.35 6.35
N PHE A 257 -11.46 5.32 7.12
CA PHE A 257 -12.81 5.68 6.66
C PHE A 257 -12.87 7.13 6.16
N LYS A 258 -12.22 8.04 6.87
CA LYS A 258 -12.13 9.46 6.52
C LYS A 258 -11.32 9.67 5.24
N ASP A 259 -10.12 9.10 5.15
CA ASP A 259 -9.20 9.28 4.02
C ASP A 259 -9.75 8.66 2.72
N THR A 260 -10.51 7.56 2.84
CA THR A 260 -11.20 6.89 1.73
C THR A 260 -12.54 7.53 1.35
N ARG A 261 -12.97 8.57 2.08
CA ARG A 261 -14.26 9.28 1.91
C ARG A 261 -15.47 8.35 2.07
N GLY A 262 -15.36 7.40 3.00
CA GLY A 262 -16.35 6.37 3.32
C GLY A 262 -16.42 5.20 2.35
N ASP A 263 -15.55 5.15 1.33
CA ASP A 263 -15.48 4.04 0.36
C ASP A 263 -14.14 3.32 0.44
N LEU A 264 -14.10 2.24 1.22
CA LEU A 264 -12.86 1.51 1.51
C LEU A 264 -12.23 0.86 0.26
N THR A 265 -12.94 0.79 -0.87
CA THR A 265 -12.35 0.35 -2.14
C THR A 265 -11.27 1.29 -2.67
N HIS A 266 -11.19 2.52 -2.14
CA HIS A 266 -10.09 3.46 -2.40
C HIS A 266 -8.84 3.19 -1.57
N ALA A 267 -8.80 2.12 -0.76
CA ALA A 267 -7.58 1.64 -0.13
C ALA A 267 -6.87 0.65 -1.06
N TYR A 268 -5.79 1.09 -1.69
CA TYR A 268 -5.07 0.33 -2.69
C TYR A 268 -3.90 -0.42 -2.05
N LEU A 269 -3.90 -1.75 -2.16
CA LEU A 269 -2.79 -2.56 -1.65
C LEU A 269 -1.50 -2.19 -2.37
N SER A 270 -0.49 -1.83 -1.59
CA SER A 270 0.82 -1.39 -2.05
C SER A 270 1.94 -2.33 -1.65
N GLY A 271 1.72 -3.26 -0.72
CA GLY A 271 2.75 -4.22 -0.34
C GLY A 271 2.34 -5.11 0.80
N PHE A 272 3.21 -6.05 1.13
CA PHE A 272 3.07 -6.93 2.29
C PHE A 272 4.46 -7.28 2.85
N TYR A 273 4.49 -7.72 4.11
CA TYR A 273 5.68 -8.23 4.78
C TYR A 273 5.29 -9.39 5.69
N HIS A 274 5.87 -10.55 5.42
CA HIS A 274 5.72 -11.75 6.22
C HIS A 274 6.90 -11.88 7.18
N THR A 275 6.58 -12.21 8.42
CA THR A 275 7.57 -12.59 9.43
C THR A 275 7.28 -14.00 9.93
N ASN A 276 8.30 -14.75 10.30
CA ASN A 276 8.09 -16.01 11.03
C ASN A 276 8.34 -15.72 12.51
N THR A 277 7.38 -15.11 13.19
CA THR A 277 7.43 -15.05 14.66
C THR A 277 6.66 -16.29 15.16
N PRO A 278 7.30 -17.20 15.92
CA PRO A 278 6.69 -18.47 16.34
C PRO A 278 5.38 -18.33 17.12
N THR A 279 5.10 -17.16 17.68
CA THR A 279 3.96 -16.91 18.56
C THR A 279 2.74 -16.28 17.89
N ASP A 280 2.86 -15.72 16.69
CA ASP A 280 1.76 -14.90 16.14
C ASP A 280 1.47 -15.08 14.63
N GLY A 281 2.39 -15.67 13.85
CA GLY A 281 2.20 -15.83 12.41
C GLY A 281 1.77 -14.54 11.71
N GLN A 282 2.27 -13.37 12.13
CA GLN A 282 1.77 -12.09 11.61
C GLN A 282 2.30 -11.76 10.21
N SER A 283 1.44 -11.08 9.45
CA SER A 283 1.74 -10.46 8.17
C SER A 283 1.27 -9.01 8.19
N ASP A 284 2.13 -8.11 7.76
CA ASP A 284 1.76 -6.71 7.55
C ASP A 284 1.35 -6.51 6.11
N TYR A 285 0.19 -5.90 5.87
CA TYR A 285 -0.26 -5.47 4.54
C TYR A 285 -0.32 -3.95 4.49
N TYR A 286 0.32 -3.35 3.49
CA TYR A 286 0.48 -1.92 3.34
C TYR A 286 -0.49 -1.37 2.31
N PHE A 287 -1.32 -0.41 2.68
CA PHE A 287 -2.30 0.23 1.79
C PHE A 287 -1.94 1.70 1.55
N ARG A 288 -2.19 2.17 0.34
CA ARG A 288 -2.13 3.58 -0.07
C ARG A 288 -3.54 4.09 -0.31
N VAL A 289 -3.88 5.21 0.30
CA VAL A 289 -5.18 5.88 0.15
C VAL A 289 -4.94 7.28 -0.43
N PRO A 290 -5.43 7.58 -1.64
CA PRO A 290 -5.36 8.93 -2.18
C PRO A 290 -6.30 9.83 -1.39
N THR A 291 -5.77 10.87 -0.74
CA THR A 291 -6.59 11.84 0.01
C THR A 291 -6.88 13.11 -0.81
N SER A 292 -6.05 13.38 -1.83
CA SER A 292 -6.23 14.42 -2.85
C SER A 292 -5.44 14.05 -4.11
N GLU A 293 -5.48 14.87 -5.16
CA GLU A 293 -4.67 14.67 -6.39
C GLU A 293 -3.15 14.51 -6.13
N LYS A 294 -2.64 15.08 -5.04
CA LYS A 294 -1.19 15.12 -4.75
C LYS A 294 -0.78 14.48 -3.43
N LYS A 295 -1.75 14.00 -2.63
CA LYS A 295 -1.46 13.44 -1.30
C LYS A 295 -1.99 12.02 -1.20
N VAL A 296 -1.14 11.16 -0.65
CA VAL A 296 -1.43 9.77 -0.36
C VAL A 296 -1.17 9.55 1.12
N SER A 297 -2.08 8.88 1.80
CA SER A 297 -1.89 8.39 3.17
C SER A 297 -1.62 6.91 3.14
N GLU A 298 -0.78 6.45 4.06
CA GLU A 298 -0.36 5.06 4.13
C GLU A 298 -0.93 4.39 5.38
N PHE A 299 -1.35 3.15 5.22
CA PHE A 299 -1.91 2.34 6.29
C PHE A 299 -1.21 0.99 6.34
N VAL A 300 -1.09 0.43 7.55
CA VAL A 300 -0.66 -0.94 7.79
C VAL A 300 -1.82 -1.71 8.40
N VAL A 301 -2.13 -2.85 7.79
CA VAL A 301 -3.10 -3.81 8.30
C VAL A 301 -2.32 -5.02 8.77
N VAL A 302 -2.37 -5.29 10.07
CA VAL A 302 -1.71 -6.46 10.67
C VAL A 302 -2.68 -7.63 10.63
N TYR A 303 -2.27 -8.74 10.04
CA TYR A 303 -3.06 -9.95 9.88
C TYR A 303 -2.42 -11.11 10.63
N ASP A 304 -3.18 -11.75 11.50
CA ASP A 304 -2.81 -13.00 12.17
C ASP A 304 -3.21 -14.17 11.27
N ARG A 305 -2.21 -14.86 10.71
CA ARG A 305 -2.41 -16.00 9.82
C ARG A 305 -2.83 -17.27 10.54
N LEU A 306 -2.56 -17.39 11.84
CA LEU A 306 -2.94 -18.55 12.64
C LEU A 306 -4.44 -18.50 12.96
N GLN A 307 -4.93 -17.31 13.34
CA GLN A 307 -6.33 -17.07 13.64
C GLN A 307 -7.17 -16.67 12.41
N GLN A 308 -6.51 -16.39 11.28
CA GLN A 308 -7.11 -15.89 10.05
C GLN A 308 -7.92 -14.59 10.27
N LYS A 309 -7.36 -13.65 11.04
CA LYS A 309 -8.05 -12.42 11.45
C LYS A 309 -7.18 -11.18 11.29
N ILE A 310 -7.83 -10.06 10.99
CA ILE A 310 -7.17 -8.75 11.01
C ILE A 310 -7.08 -8.28 12.45
N VAL A 311 -5.85 -8.08 12.91
CA VAL A 311 -5.52 -7.69 14.29
C VAL A 311 -5.69 -6.20 14.46
N SER A 312 -5.10 -5.39 13.58
CA SER A 312 -5.14 -3.94 13.68
C SER A 312 -5.07 -3.25 12.33
N ILE A 313 -5.54 -2.00 12.30
CA ILE A 313 -5.39 -1.07 11.19
C ILE A 313 -4.73 0.18 11.76
N ASN A 314 -3.55 0.54 11.24
CA ASN A 314 -2.76 1.67 11.72
C ASN A 314 -2.45 2.62 10.57
N ARG A 315 -2.61 3.93 10.79
CA ARG A 315 -2.09 4.94 9.87
C ARG A 315 -0.58 5.08 10.09
N LYS A 316 0.22 5.11 9.03
CA LYS A 316 1.62 5.50 9.13
C LYS A 316 1.72 7.03 9.16
N GLU A 317 2.49 7.53 10.12
CA GLU A 317 2.88 8.94 10.20
C GLU A 317 4.00 9.27 9.22
#